data_AF-A0AAC9ICS2-F1
#
_entry.id   AF-A0AAC9ICS2-F1
#
_cell.length_a   1.000
_cell.length_b   1.000
_cell.length_c   1.000
_cell.angle_alpha   90.00
_cell.angle_beta   90.00
_cell.angle_gamma   90.00
#
_symmetry.space_group_name_H-M   'P 1'
#
loop_
_entity.id
_entity.type
_entity.pdbx_description
1 polymer ?
#
loop_
_entity_poly.entity_id
_entity_poly.type
_entity_poly.pdbx_seq_one_letter_code
_entity_poly.pdbx_strand_id
1 'polypeptide(L)'
;MPGIYLGAILFSFAGMIAIDLKFGLALRVAPVRTSAAVLLSTAFFLVWDVVGIVTGVFVKGESPLFIGVTLAPHLPLEEVFFLLFLSYLSIVMFAVFERRAARRRGLGVSAQHPAGAPGERP
;
A
#
# COMPACT_ATOMS: atom_id res chain seq x y z
N MET A 1 26.97 7.13 2.30
CA MET A 1 26.14 8.33 2.13
C MET A 1 24.86 8.14 2.96
N PRO A 2 24.84 8.62 4.22
CA PRO A 2 23.66 8.54 5.06
C PRO A 2 22.48 9.21 4.34
N GLY A 3 21.32 8.53 4.30
CA GLY A 3 20.05 9.08 3.80
C GLY A 3 19.68 8.81 2.34
N ILE A 4 20.51 8.10 1.58
CA ILE A 4 20.08 7.55 0.27
C ILE A 4 18.85 6.65 0.43
N TYR A 5 18.78 5.89 1.52
CA TYR A 5 17.64 5.00 1.79
C TYR A 5 16.32 5.78 1.95
N LEU A 6 16.32 6.83 2.78
CA LEU A 6 15.15 7.70 2.93
C LEU A 6 14.80 8.37 1.59
N GLY A 7 15.79 8.86 0.85
CA GLY A 7 15.57 9.44 -0.47
C GLY A 7 14.92 8.45 -1.45
N ALA A 8 15.37 7.20 -1.47
CA ALA A 8 14.80 6.14 -2.31
C ALA A 8 13.36 5.78 -1.90
N ILE A 9 13.05 5.76 -0.59
CA ILE A 9 11.69 5.55 -0.09
C ILE A 9 10.80 6.70 -0.53
N LEU A 10 11.20 7.95 -0.30
CA LEU A 10 10.39 9.11 -0.65
C LEU A 10 10.14 9.20 -2.16
N PHE A 11 11.17 8.93 -2.98
CA PHE A 11 11.03 8.87 -4.43
C PHE A 11 10.03 7.78 -4.86
N SER A 12 10.17 6.57 -4.30
CA SER A 12 9.27 5.45 -4.58
C SER A 12 7.84 5.73 -4.12
N PHE A 13 7.68 6.38 -2.97
CA PHE A 13 6.39 6.75 -2.41
C PHE A 13 5.69 7.82 -3.26
N ALA A 14 6.42 8.86 -3.69
CA ALA A 14 5.91 9.85 -4.62
C ALA A 14 5.47 9.22 -5.96
N GLY A 15 6.27 8.30 -6.49
CA GLY A 15 5.92 7.52 -7.69
C GLY A 15 4.63 6.72 -7.51
N MET A 16 4.45 6.08 -6.36
CA MET A 16 3.22 5.33 -6.07
C MET A 16 1.99 6.24 -5.93
N ILE A 17 2.13 7.41 -5.29
CA ILE A 17 1.06 8.41 -5.20
C ILE A 17 0.67 8.88 -6.61
N ALA A 18 1.65 9.17 -7.47
CA ALA A 18 1.39 9.58 -8.85
C ALA A 18 0.62 8.50 -9.64
N ILE A 19 0.97 7.22 -9.46
CA ILE A 19 0.25 6.09 -10.08
C ILE A 19 -1.19 6.01 -9.56
N ASP A 20 -1.39 6.06 -8.25
CA ASP A 20 -2.74 5.99 -7.65
C ASP A 20 -3.64 7.13 -8.14
N LEU A 21 -3.11 8.36 -8.16
CA LEU A 21 -3.84 9.53 -8.67
C LEU A 21 -4.13 9.43 -10.17
N LYS A 22 -3.21 8.87 -10.97
CA LYS A 22 -3.39 8.69 -12.42
C LYS A 22 -4.47 7.66 -12.74
N PHE A 23 -4.48 6.53 -12.05
CA PHE A 23 -5.41 5.43 -12.34
C PHE A 23 -6.69 5.46 -11.52
N GLY A 24 -6.76 6.33 -10.51
CA GLY A 24 -7.90 6.50 -9.63
C GLY A 24 -8.23 5.22 -8.86
N LEU A 25 -7.28 4.72 -8.07
CA LEU A 25 -7.42 3.43 -7.39
C LEU A 25 -7.97 3.59 -5.97
N ALA A 26 -7.22 4.20 -5.07
CA ALA A 26 -7.53 4.27 -3.64
C ALA A 26 -7.67 5.71 -3.15
N LEU A 27 -6.60 6.52 -3.14
CA LEU A 27 -6.62 7.90 -2.62
C LEU A 27 -7.57 8.78 -3.41
N ARG A 28 -7.63 8.63 -4.73
CA ARG A 28 -8.50 9.47 -5.57
C ARG A 28 -9.98 9.13 -5.40
N VAL A 29 -10.31 7.89 -5.02
CA VAL A 29 -11.69 7.40 -4.88
C VAL A 29 -12.21 7.63 -3.47
N ALA A 30 -11.39 7.34 -2.46
CA ALA A 30 -11.78 7.45 -1.06
C ALA A 30 -10.57 7.95 -0.23
N PRO A 31 -10.23 9.25 -0.29
CA PRO A 31 -9.03 9.78 0.35
C PRO A 31 -9.05 9.59 1.86
N VAL A 32 -10.17 9.89 2.52
CA VAL A 32 -10.29 9.78 4.00
C VAL A 32 -10.13 8.33 4.47
N ARG A 33 -10.82 7.38 3.82
CA ARG A 33 -10.77 5.96 4.18
C ARG A 33 -9.39 5.37 3.90
N THR A 34 -8.79 5.73 2.78
CA THR A 34 -7.44 5.28 2.40
C THR A 34 -6.41 5.79 3.40
N SER A 35 -6.42 7.09 3.70
CA SER A 35 -5.51 7.68 4.68
C SER A 35 -5.70 7.07 6.07
N ALA A 36 -6.94 6.89 6.53
CA ALA A 36 -7.21 6.24 7.81
C ALA A 36 -6.69 4.80 7.87
N ALA A 37 -6.90 4.01 6.82
CA ALA A 37 -6.41 2.64 6.74
C ALA A 37 -4.87 2.57 6.71
N VAL A 38 -4.22 3.45 5.95
CA VAL A 38 -2.75 3.57 5.93
C VAL A 38 -2.24 3.92 7.31
N LEU A 39 -2.79 4.95 7.96
CA LEU A 39 -2.34 5.41 9.27
C LEU A 39 -2.56 4.34 10.34
N LEU A 40 -3.72 3.67 10.34
CA LEU A 40 -4.01 2.62 11.31
C LEU A 40 -3.09 1.41 11.13
N SER A 41 -2.84 0.98 9.89
CA SER A 41 -1.93 -0.12 9.58
C SER A 41 -0.50 0.23 9.98
N THR A 42 -0.06 1.45 9.66
CA THR A 42 1.28 1.94 10.03
C THR A 42 1.44 1.99 11.55
N ALA A 43 0.44 2.52 12.27
CA ALA A 43 0.46 2.57 13.73
C ALA A 43 0.51 1.17 14.35
N PHE A 44 -0.26 0.21 13.82
CA PHE A 44 -0.22 -1.18 14.26
C PHE A 44 1.18 -1.79 14.08
N PHE A 45 1.79 -1.62 12.90
CA PHE A 45 3.15 -2.13 12.65
C PHE A 45 4.21 -1.45 13.52
N LEU A 46 4.06 -0.15 13.82
CA LEU A 46 4.96 0.54 14.73
C LEU A 46 4.84 0.01 16.17
N VAL A 47 3.63 -0.26 16.65
CA VAL A 47 3.44 -0.89 17.96
C VAL A 47 4.09 -2.28 17.99
N TRP A 48 3.91 -3.05 16.91
CA TRP A 48 4.53 -4.36 16.76
C TRP A 48 6.06 -4.29 16.73
N ASP A 49 6.62 -3.31 16.04
CA ASP A 49 8.06 -3.06 15.96
C ASP A 49 8.63 -2.76 17.36
N VAL A 50 7.97 -1.87 18.12
CA VAL A 50 8.33 -1.59 19.51
C VAL A 50 8.28 -2.84 20.39
N VAL A 51 7.27 -3.69 20.23
CA VAL A 51 7.20 -4.97 20.96
C VAL A 51 8.37 -5.88 20.59
N GLY A 52 8.73 -5.96 19.31
CA GLY A 52 9.87 -6.76 18.85
C GLY A 52 11.23 -6.22 19.35
N ILE A 53 11.38 -4.90 19.49
CA ILE A 53 12.56 -4.26 20.10
C ILE A 53 12.62 -4.61 21.60
N VAL A 54 11.52 -4.44 22.33
CA VAL A 54 11.47 -4.71 23.78
C VAL A 54 11.69 -6.19 24.12
N THR A 55 11.20 -7.09 23.26
CA THR A 55 11.39 -8.55 23.41
C THR A 55 12.77 -9.03 22.95
N GLY A 56 13.62 -8.15 22.41
CA GLY A 56 14.96 -8.48 21.94
C GLY A 56 14.98 -9.28 20.63
N VAL A 57 13.85 -9.36 19.92
CA VAL A 57 13.74 -10.02 18.61
C VAL A 57 14.38 -9.14 17.53
N PHE A 58 14.22 -7.81 17.64
CA PHE A 58 14.86 -6.84 16.74
C PHE A 58 16.09 -6.22 17.41
N VAL A 59 17.25 -6.78 17.11
CA VAL A 59 18.54 -6.18 17.47
C VAL A 59 18.88 -5.14 16.41
N LYS A 60 19.07 -3.89 16.82
CA LYS A 60 19.54 -2.81 15.95
C LYS A 60 20.93 -3.17 15.41
N GLY A 61 21.01 -3.54 14.14
CA GLY A 61 22.30 -3.63 13.46
C GLY A 61 22.87 -2.23 13.34
N GLU A 62 24.03 -1.98 13.96
CA GLU A 62 24.86 -0.78 13.76
C GLU A 62 25.26 -0.69 12.27
N SER A 63 24.36 -0.20 11.42
CA SER A 63 24.61 -0.08 9.99
C SER A 63 24.96 1.37 9.64
N PRO A 64 26.15 1.64 9.08
CA PRO A 64 26.64 3.00 8.76
C PRO A 64 25.86 3.72 7.64
N LEU A 65 24.73 3.16 7.20
CA LEU A 65 23.83 3.72 6.20
C LEU A 65 22.64 4.50 6.79
N PHE A 66 22.36 4.37 8.09
CA PHE A 66 21.30 5.12 8.77
C PHE A 66 21.68 6.59 8.94
N ILE A 67 20.71 7.51 8.79
CA ILE A 67 20.93 8.95 8.97
C ILE A 67 21.25 9.29 10.43
N GLY A 68 20.96 8.39 11.37
CA GLY A 68 21.18 8.59 12.81
C GLY A 68 20.09 9.40 13.50
N VAL A 69 19.04 9.82 12.78
CA VAL A 69 17.86 10.47 13.38
C VAL A 69 16.93 9.39 13.94
N THR A 70 16.88 9.30 15.26
CA THR A 70 16.00 8.38 15.99
C THR A 70 14.81 9.16 16.53
N LEU A 71 13.60 8.72 16.19
CA LEU A 71 12.37 9.39 16.62
C LEU A 71 11.97 8.98 18.04
N ALA A 72 12.40 7.80 18.48
CA ALA A 72 12.28 7.24 19.83
C ALA A 72 13.56 6.42 20.13
N PRO A 73 13.84 6.02 21.41
CA PRO A 73 14.98 5.17 21.71
C PRO A 73 14.93 3.94 20.79
N HIS A 74 15.91 3.83 19.91
CA HIS A 74 16.06 2.73 18.96
C HIS A 74 15.17 2.70 17.70
N LEU A 75 14.30 3.68 17.40
CA LEU A 75 13.48 3.65 16.15
C LEU A 75 13.97 4.68 15.09
N PRO A 76 14.61 4.26 13.99
CA PRO A 76 15.04 5.13 12.89
C PRO A 76 13.84 5.76 12.17
N LEU A 77 13.96 7.04 11.80
CA LEU A 77 12.92 7.73 11.06
C LEU A 77 12.57 7.03 9.74
N GLU A 78 13.57 6.45 9.08
CA GLU A 78 13.43 5.76 7.81
C GLU A 78 12.47 4.55 7.88
N GLU A 79 12.42 3.87 9.03
CA GLU A 79 11.52 2.73 9.24
C GLU A 79 10.06 3.17 9.30
N VAL A 80 9.77 4.34 9.90
CA VAL A 80 8.42 4.92 9.89
C VAL A 80 7.96 5.18 8.46
N PHE A 81 8.82 5.81 7.64
CA PHE A 81 8.50 6.08 6.24
C PHE A 81 8.38 4.80 5.41
N PHE A 82 9.20 3.78 5.71
CA PHE A 82 9.12 2.49 5.06
C PHE A 82 7.79 1.78 5.37
N LEU A 83 7.37 1.72 6.64
CA LEU A 83 6.09 1.13 7.04
C LEU A 83 4.90 1.91 6.47
N LEU A 84 5.00 3.23 6.43
CA LEU A 84 3.99 4.08 5.79
C LEU A 84 3.87 3.76 4.30
N PHE A 85 5.01 3.67 3.61
CA PHE A 85 5.07 3.29 2.20
C PHE A 85 4.53 1.88 1.97
N LEU A 86 4.90 0.89 2.78
CA LEU A 86 4.43 -0.50 2.67
C LEU A 86 2.92 -0.61 2.90
N SER A 87 2.40 0.10 3.92
CA SER A 87 0.97 0.14 4.22
C SER A 87 0.19 0.72 3.04
N TYR A 88 0.69 1.82 2.47
CA TYR A 88 0.10 2.43 1.30
C TYR A 88 0.18 1.56 0.04
N LEU A 89 1.35 0.98 -0.25
CA LEU A 89 1.56 0.03 -1.34
C LEU A 89 0.56 -1.13 -1.27
N SER A 90 0.34 -1.69 -0.07
CA SER A 90 -0.59 -2.80 0.15
C SER A 90 -2.02 -2.42 -0.23
N ILE A 91 -2.48 -1.23 0.15
CA ILE A 91 -3.83 -0.74 -0.18
C ILE A 91 -3.97 -0.48 -1.69
N VAL A 92 -2.96 0.13 -2.33
CA VAL A 92 -2.97 0.35 -3.79
C VAL A 92 -3.01 -0.99 -4.53
N MET A 93 -2.21 -1.97 -4.11
CA MET A 93 -2.22 -3.32 -4.69
C MET A 93 -3.58 -3.99 -4.53
N PHE A 94 -4.18 -3.91 -3.33
CA PHE A 94 -5.52 -4.43 -3.09
C PHE A 94 -6.57 -3.80 -4.03
N ALA A 95 -6.55 -2.47 -4.19
CA ALA A 95 -7.45 -1.77 -5.11
C ALA A 95 -7.26 -2.19 -6.58
N VAL A 96 -6.01 -2.45 -7.01
CA VAL A 96 -5.71 -2.99 -8.34
C VAL A 96 -6.33 -4.38 -8.53
N PHE A 97 -6.18 -5.27 -7.55
CA PHE A 97 -6.72 -6.63 -7.62
C PHE A 97 -8.25 -6.64 -7.62
N GLU A 98 -8.88 -5.87 -6.75
CA GLU A 98 -10.34 -5.69 -6.72
C GLU A 98 -10.88 -5.24 -8.09
N ARG A 99 -10.24 -4.23 -8.69
CA ARG A 99 -10.66 -3.73 -10.01
C ARG A 99 -10.45 -4.76 -11.12
N ARG A 100 -9.38 -5.55 -11.05
CA ARG A 100 -9.13 -6.65 -12.02
C ARG A 100 -10.15 -7.78 -11.85
N ALA A 101 -10.50 -8.15 -10.62
CA ALA A 101 -11.50 -9.16 -10.33
C ALA A 101 -12.90 -8.72 -10.81
N ALA A 102 -13.29 -7.47 -10.55
CA ALA A 102 -14.55 -6.91 -11.02
C ALA A 102 -14.68 -6.92 -12.56
N ARG A 103 -13.61 -6.57 -13.29
CA ARG A 103 -13.59 -6.64 -14.75
C ARG A 103 -13.78 -8.07 -15.28
N ARG A 104 -13.13 -9.06 -14.65
CA ARG A 104 -13.28 -10.48 -15.04
C ARG A 104 -14.71 -10.98 -14.83
N ARG A 105 -15.35 -10.60 -13.71
CA ARG A 105 -16.76 -10.93 -13.44
C ARG A 105 -17.70 -10.34 -14.48
N GLY A 106 -17.49 -9.08 -14.89
CA GLY A 106 -18.30 -8.43 -15.93
C GLY A 106 -18.20 -9.11 -17.30
N LEU A 107 -17.00 -9.56 -17.70
CA LEU A 107 -16.80 -10.30 -18.95
C LEU A 107 -17.50 -11.66 -18.96
N GLY A 108 -17.55 -12.35 -17.82
CA GLY A 108 -18.26 -13.64 -17.69
C GLY A 108 -19.78 -13.52 -17.81
N VAL A 109 -20.37 -12.42 -17.32
CA VAL A 109 -21.82 -12.16 -17.42
C VAL A 109 -22.24 -11.84 -18.86
N SER A 110 -21.45 -11.07 -19.61
CA SER A 110 -21.76 -10.76 -21.02
C SER A 110 -21.64 -11.97 -21.96
N ALA A 111 -20.79 -12.95 -21.65
CA ALA A 111 -20.68 -14.18 -22.44
C ALA A 111 -21.86 -15.16 -22.21
N GLN A 112 -22.66 -14.95 -21.17
CA GLN A 112 -23.78 -15.80 -20.79
C GLN A 112 -25.15 -15.34 -21.31
N HIS A 113 -25.22 -14.32 -22.17
CA HIS A 113 -26.46 -14.00 -22.89
C HIS A 113 -26.38 -14.63 -24.28
N PRO A 114 -26.91 -15.85 -24.50
CA PRO A 114 -27.03 -16.37 -25.85
C PRO A 114 -28.05 -15.47 -26.56
N ALA A 115 -27.71 -15.00 -27.75
CA ALA A 115 -28.65 -14.34 -28.64
C ALA A 115 -29.87 -15.27 -28.82
N GLY A 116 -30.96 -14.96 -28.11
CA GLY A 116 -32.26 -15.60 -28.34
C GLY A 116 -32.63 -15.37 -29.80
N ALA A 117 -32.70 -16.45 -30.56
CA ALA A 117 -32.91 -16.48 -31.99
C ALA A 117 -34.21 -15.76 -32.40
N PRO A 118 -34.25 -15.15 -33.61
CA PRO A 118 -35.47 -14.61 -34.17
C PRO A 118 -36.35 -15.77 -34.67
N GLY A 119 -37.53 -15.97 -34.08
CA GLY A 119 -38.41 -17.04 -34.55
C GLY A 119 -39.80 -16.99 -33.95
N GLU A 120 -40.76 -16.80 -34.85
CA GLU A 120 -42.16 -17.24 -34.74
C GLU A 120 -43.14 -16.30 -34.03
N ARG A 121 -43.72 -15.42 -34.87
CA ARG A 121 -45.09 -14.91 -34.71
C ARG A 121 -46.04 -15.85 -35.46
N PRO A 122 -47.17 -16.25 -34.88
CA PRO A 122 -48.42 -16.45 -35.60
C PRO A 122 -49.23 -15.14 -35.66
#